data_AF-A0A939UDX2-F1
#
_entry.id   AF-A0A939UDX2-F1
#
_cell.length_a   1.000
_cell.length_b   1.000
_cell.length_c   1.000
_cell.angle_alpha   90.00
_cell.angle_beta   90.00
_cell.angle_gamma   90.00
#
_symmetry.space_group_name_H-M   'P 1'
#
loop_
_entity.id
_entity.type
_entity.pdbx_description
1 polymer ?
#
loop_
_entity_poly.entity_id
_entity_poly.type
_entity_poly.pdbx_seq_one_letter_code
_entity_poly.pdbx_strand_id
1 'polypeptide(L)'
;MDNKYLNGFIEDVKLYFSMLKDFFTKKYTKVPVGTIVAIAATLLYVLAPLDLIPDFMPFVGYLDDAGIVTLCIKGFKADLETYKEFKGLN
;
A
#
# COMPACT_ATOMS: atom_id res chain seq x y z
N MET A 1 -16.45 19.26 -4.00
CA MET A 1 -15.66 18.02 -3.83
C MET A 1 -14.99 18.11 -2.49
N ASP A 2 -15.45 17.32 -1.52
CA ASP A 2 -15.16 17.53 -0.11
C ASP A 2 -13.71 17.17 0.23
N ASN A 3 -12.97 18.11 0.83
CA ASN A 3 -11.61 17.92 1.36
C ASN A 3 -11.48 16.74 2.32
N LYS A 4 -12.60 16.26 2.89
CA LYS A 4 -12.64 15.13 3.81
C LYS A 4 -12.14 13.82 3.17
N TYR A 5 -12.47 13.58 1.91
CA TYR A 5 -12.00 12.38 1.20
C TYR A 5 -10.50 12.43 0.93
N LEU A 6 -10.00 13.60 0.52
CA LEU A 6 -8.57 13.81 0.28
C LEU A 6 -7.76 13.67 1.57
N ASN A 7 -8.25 14.24 2.68
CA ASN A 7 -7.58 14.13 3.97
C ASN A 7 -7.52 12.68 4.47
N GLY A 8 -8.63 11.94 4.38
CA GLY A 8 -8.65 10.51 4.76
C GLY A 8 -7.69 9.68 3.92
N PHE A 9 -7.62 9.93 2.61
CA PHE A 9 -6.67 9.25 1.73
C PHE A 9 -5.21 9.57 2.10
N ILE A 10 -4.89 10.83 2.38
CA ILE A 10 -3.53 11.25 2.80
C ILE A 10 -3.15 10.61 4.14
N GLU A 11 -4.09 10.50 5.07
CA GLU A 11 -3.89 9.82 6.36
C GLU A 11 -3.58 8.33 6.16
N ASP A 12 -4.36 7.63 5.34
CA ASP A 12 -4.11 6.23 5.02
C ASP A 12 -2.73 6.03 4.36
N VAL A 13 -2.35 6.89 3.41
CA VAL A 13 -1.01 6.87 2.79
C VAL A 13 0.09 7.04 3.83
N LYS A 14 -0.05 7.98 4.77
CA LYS A 14 0.93 8.17 5.86
C LYS A 14 1.02 6.96 6.77
N LEU A 15 -0.10 6.28 7.04
CA LEU A 15 -0.12 5.06 7.83
C LEU A 15 0.58 3.91 7.10
N TYR A 16 0.39 3.77 5.79
CA TYR A 16 1.12 2.79 4.99
C TYR A 16 2.64 3.02 5.03
N PHE A 17 3.12 4.26 4.91
CA PHE A 17 4.55 4.57 5.09
C PHE A 17 5.05 4.23 6.50
N SER A 18 4.24 4.52 7.53
CA SER A 18 4.58 4.20 8.91
C SER A 18 4.67 2.69 9.14
N MET A 19 3.75 1.93 8.53
CA MET A 19 3.71 0.47 8.59
C MET A 19 4.93 -0.15 7.91
N LEU A 20 5.31 0.33 6.72
CA LEU A 20 6.56 -0.09 6.06
C LEU A 20 7.78 0.17 6.95
N LYS A 21 7.89 1.37 7.53
CA LYS A 21 9.00 1.73 8.42
C LYS A 21 9.04 0.85 9.67
N ASP A 22 7.91 0.63 10.32
CA ASP A 22 7.81 -0.19 11.52
C ASP A 22 8.09 -1.68 11.21
N PHE A 23 7.80 -2.14 9.98
CA PHE A 23 8.19 -3.46 9.50
C PHE A 23 9.71 -3.57 9.27
N PHE A 24 10.32 -2.62 8.54
CA PHE A 24 11.78 -2.63 8.31
C PHE A 24 12.59 -2.48 9.60
N THR A 25 12.06 -1.75 10.59
CA THR A 25 12.66 -1.63 11.92
C THR A 25 12.32 -2.79 12.86
N LYS A 26 11.62 -3.81 12.37
CA LYS A 26 11.15 -5.00 13.12
C LYS A 26 10.28 -4.68 14.35
N LYS A 27 9.69 -3.49 14.40
CA LYS A 27 8.72 -3.09 15.43
C LYS A 27 7.35 -3.70 15.21
N TYR A 28 6.99 -3.97 13.95
CA TYR A 28 5.72 -4.56 13.56
C TYR A 28 5.92 -5.60 12.45
N THR A 29 5.89 -6.88 12.81
CA THR A 29 6.08 -8.02 11.89
C THR A 29 4.87 -8.96 11.84
N LYS A 30 3.73 -8.52 12.40
CA LYS A 30 2.49 -9.33 12.45
C LYS A 30 1.80 -9.49 11.10
N VAL A 31 2.20 -8.70 10.10
CA VAL A 31 1.63 -8.74 8.75
C VAL A 31 2.43 -9.66 7.83
N PRO A 32 1.77 -10.32 6.86
CA PRO A 32 2.45 -11.10 5.84
C PRO A 32 3.46 -10.25 5.06
N VAL A 33 4.60 -10.84 4.69
CA VAL A 33 5.60 -10.17 3.84
C VAL A 33 4.97 -9.72 2.51
N GLY A 34 4.02 -10.49 1.97
CA GLY A 34 3.27 -10.12 0.77
C GLY A 34 2.53 -8.79 0.90
N THR A 35 1.95 -8.50 2.06
CA THR A 35 1.30 -7.21 2.35
C THR A 35 2.30 -6.06 2.28
N ILE A 36 3.50 -6.23 2.84
CA ILE A 36 4.57 -5.21 2.83
C ILE A 36 5.07 -4.96 1.40
N VAL A 37 5.31 -6.01 0.63
CA VAL A 37 5.75 -5.92 -0.77
C VAL A 37 4.71 -5.17 -1.61
N ALA A 38 3.43 -5.50 -1.42
CA ALA A 38 2.36 -4.89 -2.19
C ALA A 38 2.08 -3.44 -1.79
N ILE A 39 2.18 -3.08 -0.50
CA ILE A 39 2.13 -1.67 -0.07
C ILE A 39 3.29 -0.88 -0.66
N ALA A 40 4.51 -1.45 -0.63
CA ALA A 40 5.68 -0.82 -1.22
C ALA A 40 5.52 -0.62 -2.73
N ALA A 41 5.03 -1.64 -3.46
CA ALA A 41 4.75 -1.55 -4.89
C ALA A 41 3.67 -0.51 -5.21
N THR A 42 2.59 -0.47 -4.42
CA THR A 42 1.49 0.50 -4.60
C THR A 42 1.97 1.93 -4.35
N LEU A 43 2.75 2.16 -3.28
CA LEU A 43 3.31 3.49 -3.00
C LEU A 43 4.32 3.91 -4.08
N LEU A 44 5.15 2.98 -4.55
CA LEU A 44 6.10 3.24 -5.63
C LEU A 44 5.39 3.58 -6.94
N TYR A 45 4.30 2.87 -7.28
CA TYR A 45 3.45 3.18 -8.43
C TYR A 45 2.81 4.57 -8.32
N VAL A 46 2.32 4.95 -7.14
CA VAL A 46 1.74 6.29 -6.92
C VAL A 46 2.80 7.40 -7.01
N LEU A 47 4.01 7.16 -6.50
CA LEU A 47 5.10 8.15 -6.50
C LEU A 47 5.82 8.26 -7.85
N ALA A 48 5.96 7.14 -8.55
CA ALA A 48 6.67 7.02 -9.82
C ALA A 48 5.80 6.25 -10.84
N PRO A 49 4.68 6.83 -11.31
CA PRO A 49 3.71 6.15 -12.18
C PRO A 49 4.27 5.67 -13.53
N LEU A 50 5.51 6.04 -13.88
CA LEU A 50 6.16 5.74 -15.16
C LEU A 50 7.38 4.81 -15.06
N ASP A 51 7.94 4.59 -13.85
CA ASP A 51 9.33 4.11 -13.73
C ASP A 51 9.46 2.63 -13.30
N LEU A 52 8.34 1.96 -12.98
CA LEU A 52 8.34 0.52 -12.60
C LEU A 52 7.99 -0.43 -13.76
N ILE A 53 7.65 0.12 -14.92
CA ILE A 53 7.47 -0.62 -16.17
C ILE A 53 8.64 -0.29 -17.13
N PRO A 54 9.91 -0.52 -16.78
CA PRO A 54 10.99 -0.41 -17.76
C PRO A 54 11.01 -1.68 -18.63
N ASP A 55 10.58 -1.54 -19.89
CA ASP A 55 10.95 -2.25 -21.13
C ASP A 55 11.17 -3.80 -21.15
N PHE A 56 10.83 -4.56 -20.10
CA PHE A 56 11.22 -6.00 -20.00
C PHE A 56 10.07 -7.02 -19.97
N MET A 57 8.80 -6.62 -20.07
CA MET A 57 7.68 -7.57 -20.07
C MET A 57 6.84 -7.47 -21.36
N PRO A 58 7.17 -8.24 -22.41
CA PRO A 58 6.40 -8.24 -23.65
C PRO A 58 5.01 -8.90 -23.57
N PHE A 59 4.53 -9.36 -22.39
CA PHE A 59 3.27 -10.15 -22.30
C PHE A 59 2.41 -9.95 -21.03
N VAL A 60 2.75 -9.04 -20.11
CA VAL A 60 2.05 -8.91 -18.80
C VAL A 60 1.10 -7.69 -18.72
N GLY A 61 0.91 -6.95 -19.82
CA GLY A 61 0.27 -5.63 -19.79
C GLY A 61 -1.26 -5.55 -19.62
N TYR A 62 -2.01 -6.66 -19.48
CA TYR A 62 -3.50 -6.60 -19.50
C TYR A 62 -4.22 -7.10 -18.24
N LEU A 63 -3.54 -7.82 -17.35
CA LEU A 63 -4.16 -8.38 -16.13
C LEU A 63 -3.83 -7.58 -14.86
N ASP A 64 -2.82 -6.70 -14.89
CA ASP A 64 -2.09 -6.33 -13.67
C ASP A 64 -2.51 -5.00 -13.01
N ASP A 65 -2.97 -3.99 -13.74
CA ASP A 65 -3.07 -2.63 -13.16
C ASP A 65 -4.27 -2.43 -12.22
N ALA A 66 -5.44 -2.96 -12.57
CA ALA A 66 -6.65 -2.75 -11.79
C ALA A 66 -6.96 -3.88 -10.82
N GLY A 67 -6.57 -5.11 -11.17
CA GLY A 67 -6.80 -6.32 -10.38
C GLY A 67 -5.97 -6.33 -9.11
N ILE A 68 -4.65 -6.11 -9.23
CA ILE A 68 -3.75 -6.04 -8.08
C ILE A 68 -4.12 -4.85 -7.21
N VAL A 69 -4.29 -3.65 -7.75
CA VAL A 69 -4.66 -2.47 -6.94
C VAL A 69 -5.99 -2.68 -6.20
N THR A 70 -7.01 -3.26 -6.84
CA THR A 70 -8.30 -3.53 -6.18
C THR A 70 -8.19 -4.62 -5.11
N LEU A 71 -7.44 -5.69 -5.38
CA LEU A 71 -7.17 -6.76 -4.39
C LEU A 71 -6.30 -6.24 -3.25
N CYS A 72 -5.36 -5.34 -3.53
CA CYS A 72 -4.51 -4.67 -2.56
C CYS A 72 -5.34 -3.75 -1.67
N ILE A 73 -6.14 -2.85 -2.24
CA ILE A 73 -6.98 -1.92 -1.46
C ILE A 73 -8.01 -2.69 -0.63
N LYS A 74 -8.62 -3.75 -1.17
CA LYS A 74 -9.57 -4.58 -0.41
C LYS A 74 -8.88 -5.48 0.63
N GLY A 75 -7.71 -6.03 0.30
CA GLY A 75 -6.96 -6.95 1.16
C GLY A 75 -6.26 -6.24 2.31
N PHE A 76 -5.65 -5.08 2.05
CA PHE A 76 -4.86 -4.35 3.04
C PHE A 76 -5.68 -3.48 3.96
N LYS A 77 -6.97 -3.29 3.70
CA LYS A 77 -7.83 -2.57 4.65
C LYS A 77 -7.83 -3.27 6.01
N ALA A 78 -7.94 -4.59 6.04
CA ALA A 78 -7.88 -5.36 7.29
C ALA A 78 -6.50 -5.25 7.97
N ASP A 79 -5.42 -5.31 7.19
CA ASP A 79 -4.05 -5.16 7.70
C ASP A 79 -3.77 -3.75 8.23
N LEU A 80 -4.33 -2.72 7.57
CA LEU A 80 -4.23 -1.33 7.98
C LEU A 80 -5.01 -1.07 9.27
N GLU A 81 -6.21 -1.62 9.42
CA GLU A 81 -6.97 -1.55 10.68
C GLU A 81 -6.21 -2.26 11.81
N THR A 82 -5.64 -3.43 11.55
CA THR A 82 -4.78 -4.13 12.53
C THR A 82 -3.54 -3.28 12.91
N TYR A 83 -2.97 -2.57 11.94
CA TYR A 83 -1.85 -1.66 12.19
C TYR A 83 -2.29 -0.41 12.98
N LYS A 84 -3.47 0.14 12.71
CA LYS A 84 -4.08 1.25 13.47
C LYS A 84 -4.27 0.86 14.94
N GLU A 85 -4.81 -0.33 15.20
CA GLU A 85 -4.91 -0.90 16.55
C GLU A 85 -3.54 -1.00 17.23
N PHE A 86 -2.51 -1.49 16.51
CA PHE A 86 -1.14 -1.53 17.02
C PHE A 86 -0.59 -0.15 17.39
N LYS A 87 -0.94 0.89 16.62
CA LYS A 87 -0.56 2.28 16.90
C LYS A 87 -1.44 2.96 17.95
N GLY A 88 -2.51 2.31 18.41
CA GLY A 88 -3.50 2.89 19.31
C GLY A 88 -4.33 4.00 18.65
N LEU A 89 -4.46 3.97 17.33
CA LEU A 89 -5.25 4.90 16.53
C LEU A 89 -6.64 4.25 16.32
N ASN A 90 -7.58 4.50 17.24
CA ASN A 90 -8.97 4.05 17.10
C ASN A 90 -9.83 5.15 16.46
#